data_AF-A0A351WUE6-F1
#
_entry.id   AF-A0A351WUE6-F1
#
_cell.length_a   1.000
_cell.length_b   1.000
_cell.length_c   1.000
_cell.angle_alpha   90.00
_cell.angle_beta   90.00
_cell.angle_gamma   90.00
#
_symmetry.space_group_name_H-M   'P 1'
#
loop_
_entity.id
_entity.type
_entity.pdbx_description
1 polymer ?
#
loop_
_entity_poly.entity_id
_entity_poly.type
_entity_poly.pdbx_seq_one_letter_code
_entity_poly.pdbx_strand_id
1 'polypeptide(L)'
;WIQVDWTIPVSGAPKGFTPMLLPEGHLRTILTATRVAGAVLVVPLMEELFWRSFLLRYLVDADFESVQLGRFTWGSFIITTILFGLEHHLIAAGMIAGAIYSVILYRTRSLAQCVLAHAVTNLALSC
;
A
#
# COMPACT_ATOMS: atom_id res chain seq x y z
N TRP A 1 15.44 -1.21 -6.83
CA TRP A 1 14.94 -0.06 -6.05
C TRP A 1 15.46 1.22 -6.69
N ILE A 2 14.56 2.09 -7.18
CA ILE A 2 14.91 3.49 -7.44
C ILE A 2 14.83 4.17 -6.08
N GLN A 3 15.97 4.57 -5.51
CA GLN A 3 16.01 5.33 -4.25
C GLN A 3 15.48 6.74 -4.55
N VAL A 4 14.25 7.03 -4.09
CA VAL A 4 13.62 8.36 -4.21
C VAL A 4 13.78 9.12 -2.88
N ASP A 5 14.87 8.87 -2.17
CA ASP A 5 15.08 9.31 -0.78
C ASP A 5 15.96 10.58 -0.71
N TRP A 6 15.81 11.48 -1.67
CA TRP A 6 16.71 12.61 -1.85
C TRP A 6 16.57 13.72 -0.79
N THR A 7 15.54 13.69 0.07
CA THR A 7 15.20 14.87 0.90
C THR A 7 14.81 14.62 2.35
N ILE A 8 14.47 13.39 2.76
CA ILE A 8 14.06 13.10 4.15
C ILE A 8 14.86 11.89 4.66
N PRO A 9 15.83 12.09 5.59
CA PRO A 9 16.56 10.98 6.18
C PRO A 9 15.64 10.26 7.16
N VAL A 10 14.95 9.22 6.70
CA VAL A 10 14.21 8.32 7.58
C VAL A 10 15.12 7.15 7.92
N SER A 11 15.18 6.84 9.22
CA SER A 11 16.05 5.84 9.85
C SER A 11 16.25 4.56 9.04
N GLY A 12 17.47 4.03 9.10
CA GLY A 12 17.95 2.91 8.30
C GLY A 12 16.98 1.73 8.19
N ALA A 13 17.08 1.02 7.06
CA ALA A 13 16.19 -0.08 6.69
C ALA A 13 15.84 -0.98 7.90
N PRO A 14 14.55 -1.24 8.16
CA PRO A 14 14.16 -2.15 9.22
C PRO A 14 14.88 -3.48 9.05
N LYS A 15 15.25 -4.12 10.16
CA LYS A 15 15.63 -5.53 10.14
C LYS A 15 14.39 -6.35 9.76
N GLY A 16 14.16 -6.48 8.46
CA GLY A 16 13.09 -7.28 7.90
C GLY A 16 13.30 -8.77 8.17
N PHE A 17 12.27 -9.57 7.87
CA PHE A 17 12.41 -11.01 7.92
C PHE A 17 13.49 -11.47 6.94
N THR A 18 14.50 -12.18 7.43
CA THR A 18 15.54 -12.78 6.59
C THR A 18 15.37 -14.30 6.61
N PRO A 19 14.79 -14.90 5.56
CA PRO A 19 14.54 -16.35 5.51
C PRO A 19 15.82 -17.18 5.69
N MET A 20 16.96 -16.63 5.25
CA MET A 20 18.27 -17.30 5.31
C MET A 20 18.80 -17.49 6.73
N LEU A 21 18.22 -16.83 7.72
CA LEU A 21 18.53 -17.07 9.14
C LEU A 21 17.81 -18.31 9.69
N LEU A 22 16.81 -18.84 8.98
CA LEU A 22 16.13 -20.07 9.36
C LEU A 22 16.86 -21.29 8.80
N PRO A 23 16.89 -22.42 9.54
CA PRO A 23 17.39 -23.68 9.04
C PRO A 23 16.73 -24.08 7.72
N GLU A 24 17.52 -24.63 6.81
CA GLU A 24 17.06 -25.27 5.57
C GLU A 24 16.00 -26.33 5.88
N GLY A 25 14.86 -26.30 5.18
CA GLY A 25 13.80 -27.30 5.32
C GLY A 25 12.37 -26.73 5.24
N HIS A 26 11.40 -27.60 5.51
CA HIS A 26 9.97 -27.30 5.36
C HIS A 26 9.52 -26.07 6.17
N LEU A 27 10.07 -25.88 7.37
CA LEU A 27 9.72 -24.74 8.22
C LEU A 27 10.04 -23.40 7.56
N ARG A 28 11.22 -23.27 6.93
CA ARG A 28 11.60 -22.04 6.22
C ARG A 28 10.68 -21.78 5.04
N THR A 29 10.35 -22.80 4.27
CA THR A 29 9.45 -22.69 3.11
C THR A 29 8.06 -22.27 3.55
N ILE A 30 7.48 -22.93 4.56
CA ILE A 30 6.14 -22.63 5.06
C ILE A 30 6.07 -21.19 5.60
N LEU A 31 7.00 -20.80 6.48
CA LEU A 31 7.00 -19.45 7.06
C LEU A 31 7.19 -18.37 6.00
N THR A 32 8.07 -18.59 5.02
CA THR A 32 8.28 -17.64 3.92
C THR A 32 7.03 -17.55 3.05
N ALA A 33 6.45 -18.69 2.66
CA ALA A 33 5.23 -18.73 1.86
C ALA A 33 4.04 -18.06 2.56
N THR A 34 3.85 -18.29 3.86
CA THR A 34 2.78 -17.63 4.64
C THR A 34 2.99 -16.11 4.69
N ARG A 35 4.23 -15.63 4.85
CA ARG A 35 4.51 -14.19 4.85
C ARG A 35 4.28 -13.55 3.49
N VAL A 36 4.74 -14.19 2.42
CA VAL A 36 4.50 -13.71 1.05
C VAL A 36 2.99 -13.70 0.76
N ALA A 37 2.26 -14.77 1.12
CA ALA A 37 0.81 -14.81 0.97
C ALA A 37 0.11 -13.69 1.75
N GLY A 38 0.53 -13.42 3.00
CA GLY A 38 0.03 -12.29 3.78
C GLY A 38 0.27 -10.94 3.10
N ALA A 39 1.50 -10.70 2.63
CA ALA A 39 1.91 -9.47 1.97
C ALA A 39 1.21 -9.24 0.61
N VAL A 40 0.91 -10.32 -0.12
CA VAL A 40 0.32 -10.25 -1.47
C VAL A 40 -1.21 -10.27 -1.45
N LEU A 41 -1.84 -10.88 -0.45
CA LEU A 41 -3.29 -11.05 -0.40
C LEU A 41 -3.94 -10.17 0.67
N VAL A 42 -3.48 -10.28 1.90
CA VAL A 42 -4.15 -9.68 3.06
C VAL A 42 -3.84 -8.19 3.15
N VAL A 43 -2.55 -7.84 3.06
CA VAL A 43 -2.10 -6.44 3.15
C VAL A 43 -2.77 -5.55 2.10
N PRO A 44 -2.71 -5.82 0.79
CA PRO A 44 -3.32 -4.94 -0.21
C PRO A 44 -4.84 -4.89 -0.09
N LEU A 45 -5.49 -5.99 0.33
CA LEU A 45 -6.94 -5.96 0.57
C LEU A 45 -7.29 -4.99 1.71
N MET A 46 -6.62 -5.12 2.85
CA MET A 46 -6.90 -4.31 4.03
C MET A 46 -6.51 -2.84 3.82
N GLU A 47 -5.35 -2.60 3.23
CA GLU A 47 -4.88 -1.24 2.94
C GLU A 47 -5.78 -0.53 1.95
N GLU A 48 -6.17 -1.16 0.84
CA GLU A 48 -7.05 -0.50 -0.13
C GLU A 48 -8.46 -0.28 0.43
N LEU A 49 -8.98 -1.18 1.25
CA LEU A 49 -10.22 -0.94 1.98
C LEU A 49 -10.11 0.29 2.90
N PHE A 50 -9.04 0.40 3.67
CA PHE A 50 -8.85 1.53 4.57
C PHE A 50 -8.62 2.85 3.81
N TRP A 51 -7.68 2.88 2.88
CA TRP A 51 -7.25 4.10 2.21
C TRP A 51 -8.24 4.56 1.13
N ARG A 52 -8.71 3.64 0.27
CA ARG A 52 -9.48 3.98 -0.95
C ARG A 52 -10.97 3.85 -0.74
N SER A 53 -11.41 2.83 -0.01
CA SER A 53 -12.82 2.67 0.29
C SER A 53 -13.27 3.55 1.46
N PHE A 54 -12.49 3.67 2.52
CA PHE A 54 -12.86 4.46 3.69
C PHE A 54 -12.31 5.90 3.64
N LEU A 55 -11.00 6.09 3.86
CA LEU A 55 -10.44 7.40 4.18
C LEU A 55 -10.61 8.44 3.07
N LEU A 56 -10.40 8.06 1.80
CA LEU A 56 -10.63 8.96 0.66
C LEU A 56 -12.05 9.52 0.61
N ARG A 57 -13.05 8.72 1.01
CA ARG A 57 -14.47 9.11 1.01
C ARG A 57 -14.84 9.83 2.30
N TYR A 58 -14.31 9.38 3.44
CA TYR A 58 -14.52 9.99 4.74
C TYR A 58 -14.03 11.44 4.80
N LEU A 59 -12.92 11.74 4.13
CA LEU A 59 -12.40 13.12 4.02
C LEU A 59 -13.26 14.03 3.13
N VAL A 60 -14.17 13.46 2.33
CA VAL A 60 -15.13 14.23 1.53
C VAL A 60 -16.41 14.46 2.32
N ASP A 61 -16.93 13.41 2.94
CA ASP A 61 -18.10 13.44 3.82
C ASP A 61 -17.96 12.35 4.89
N ALA A 62 -18.32 12.64 6.14
CA ALA A 62 -18.25 11.68 7.23
C ALA A 62 -19.20 10.49 7.01
N ASP A 63 -20.34 10.70 6.33
CA ASP A 63 -21.17 9.64 5.78
C ASP A 63 -20.55 9.12 4.47
N PHE A 64 -19.40 8.46 4.60
CA PHE A 64 -18.56 8.06 3.47
C PHE A 64 -19.23 7.03 2.54
N GLU A 65 -20.24 6.30 3.02
CA GLU A 65 -21.00 5.33 2.22
C GLU A 65 -21.89 6.02 1.18
N SER A 66 -22.37 7.24 1.50
CA SER A 66 -23.09 8.09 0.54
C SER A 66 -22.19 8.59 -0.60
N VAL A 67 -20.88 8.60 -0.39
CA VAL A 67 -19.90 9.05 -1.37
C VAL A 67 -19.57 7.92 -2.36
N GLN A 68 -19.73 8.21 -3.65
CA GLN A 68 -19.37 7.27 -4.70
C GLN A 68 -17.87 6.96 -4.71
N LEU A 69 -17.54 5.69 -4.93
CA LEU A 69 -16.16 5.24 -5.08
C LEU A 69 -15.50 5.96 -6.27
N GLY A 70 -14.35 6.59 -6.04
CA GLY A 70 -13.66 7.38 -7.05
C GLY A 70 -14.15 8.84 -7.20
N ARG A 71 -14.97 9.36 -6.28
CA ARG A 71 -15.23 10.81 -6.20
C ARG A 71 -13.93 11.55 -5.87
N PHE A 72 -13.52 12.46 -6.76
CA PHE A 72 -12.30 13.22 -6.59
C PHE A 72 -12.54 14.53 -5.83
N THR A 73 -11.69 14.81 -4.84
CA THR A 73 -11.49 16.16 -4.29
C THR A 73 -10.00 16.37 -4.05
N TRP A 74 -9.52 17.60 -4.20
CA TRP A 74 -8.12 17.92 -3.93
C TRP A 74 -7.73 17.67 -2.47
N GLY A 75 -8.61 18.01 -1.53
CA GLY A 75 -8.37 17.80 -0.10
C GLY A 75 -8.19 16.32 0.24
N SER A 76 -9.13 15.46 -0.17
CA SER A 76 -9.03 14.01 0.10
C SER A 76 -7.80 13.39 -0.57
N PHE A 77 -7.51 13.75 -1.82
CA PHE A 77 -6.35 13.24 -2.54
C PHE A 77 -5.02 13.62 -1.89
N ILE A 78 -4.80 14.91 -1.57
CA ILE A 78 -3.54 15.39 -1.01
C ILE A 78 -3.32 14.80 0.40
N ILE A 79 -4.35 14.86 1.25
CA ILE A 79 -4.25 14.37 2.63
C ILE A 79 -3.96 12.87 2.66
N THR A 80 -4.73 12.07 1.91
CA THR A 80 -4.48 10.61 1.86
C THR A 80 -3.12 10.27 1.29
N THR A 81 -2.65 10.99 0.26
CA THR A 81 -1.32 10.76 -0.32
C THR A 81 -0.19 11.03 0.68
N ILE A 82 -0.29 12.12 1.44
CA ILE A 82 0.70 12.46 2.48
C ILE A 82 0.65 11.41 3.60
N LEU A 83 -0.55 11.11 4.12
CA LEU A 83 -0.71 10.14 5.21
C LEU A 83 -0.22 8.74 4.83
N PHE A 84 -0.54 8.28 3.61
CA PHE A 84 -0.03 7.01 3.09
C PHE A 84 1.49 7.00 3.00
N GLY A 85 2.09 8.10 2.54
CA GLY A 85 3.55 8.25 2.53
C GLY A 85 4.17 8.16 3.92
N LEU A 86 3.58 8.82 4.92
CA LEU A 86 4.09 8.84 6.30
C LEU A 86 4.03 7.48 6.99
N GLU A 87 3.14 6.57 6.58
CA GLU A 87 3.11 5.19 7.05
C GLU A 87 4.34 4.38 6.58
N HIS A 88 4.94 4.77 5.46
CA HIS A 88 6.03 4.03 4.83
C HIS A 88 7.41 4.55 5.26
N HIS A 89 8.36 3.62 5.38
CA HIS A 89 9.76 3.98 5.64
C HIS A 89 10.33 4.89 4.55
N LEU A 90 10.01 4.59 3.29
CA LEU A 90 10.41 5.39 2.14
C LEU A 90 9.26 6.34 1.82
N ILE A 91 9.18 7.43 2.57
CA ILE A 91 8.03 8.35 2.56
C ILE A 91 7.70 8.80 1.13
N ALA A 92 8.70 9.25 0.38
CA ALA A 92 8.51 9.74 -1.00
C ALA A 92 7.99 8.64 -1.94
N ALA A 93 8.54 7.43 -1.84
CA ALA A 93 8.07 6.28 -2.63
C ALA A 93 6.64 5.90 -2.24
N GLY A 94 6.32 5.91 -0.94
CA GLY A 94 4.96 5.70 -0.42
C GLY A 94 3.98 6.74 -0.99
N MET A 95 4.32 8.03 -0.94
CA MET A 95 3.47 9.10 -1.52
C MET A 95 3.23 8.88 -3.01
N ILE A 96 4.27 8.54 -3.78
CA ILE A 96 4.14 8.29 -5.22
C ILE A 96 3.23 7.08 -5.49
N ALA A 97 3.46 5.96 -4.80
CA ALA A 97 2.61 4.78 -4.92
C ALA A 97 1.16 5.09 -4.52
N GLY A 98 0.97 5.80 -3.42
CA GLY A 98 -0.33 6.21 -2.92
C GLY A 98 -1.10 7.07 -3.93
N ALA A 99 -0.41 8.03 -4.57
CA ALA A 99 -0.97 8.85 -5.63
C ALA A 99 -1.35 8.01 -6.88
N ILE A 100 -0.49 7.08 -7.29
CA ILE A 100 -0.75 6.19 -8.44
C ILE A 100 -1.99 5.34 -8.20
N TYR A 101 -2.11 4.68 -7.04
CA TYR A 101 -3.28 3.87 -6.72
C TYR A 101 -4.57 4.71 -6.64
N SER A 102 -4.51 5.92 -6.10
CA SER A 102 -5.64 6.85 -6.13
C SER A 102 -6.04 7.25 -7.56
N VAL A 103 -5.08 7.48 -8.45
CA VAL A 103 -5.36 7.74 -9.89
C VAL A 103 -6.00 6.54 -10.57
N ILE A 104 -5.55 5.32 -10.26
CA ILE A 104 -6.19 4.08 -10.74
C ILE A 104 -7.65 4.06 -10.28
N LEU A 105 -7.91 4.28 -8.99
CA LEU A 105 -9.26 4.33 -8.44
C LEU A 105 -10.15 5.37 -9.15
N TYR A 106 -9.64 6.58 -9.39
CA TYR A 106 -10.43 7.63 -10.05
C TYR A 106 -10.75 7.30 -11.51
N ARG A 107 -9.86 6.61 -12.21
CA ARG A 107 -10.08 6.20 -13.60
C ARG A 107 -11.01 5.00 -13.71
N THR A 108 -10.85 4.03 -12.84
CA THR A 108 -11.52 2.73 -12.98
C THR A 108 -12.77 2.60 -12.13
N ARG A 109 -12.88 3.41 -11.07
CA ARG A 109 -13.90 3.32 -10.03
C ARG A 109 -14.04 1.91 -9.46
N SER A 110 -12.95 1.15 -9.47
CA SER A 110 -12.91 -0.24 -9.05
C SER A 110 -11.87 -0.45 -7.96
N LEU A 111 -12.35 -0.76 -6.76
CA LEU A 111 -11.47 -1.12 -5.65
C LEU A 111 -10.69 -2.40 -5.94
N ALA A 112 -11.33 -3.38 -6.60
CA ALA A 112 -10.71 -4.65 -6.96
C ALA A 112 -9.47 -4.47 -7.86
N GLN A 113 -9.50 -3.49 -8.78
CA GLN A 113 -8.34 -3.19 -9.61
C GLN A 113 -7.21 -2.53 -8.83
N CYS A 114 -7.51 -1.72 -7.82
CA CYS A 114 -6.49 -1.17 -6.92
C CYS A 114 -5.86 -2.28 -6.07
N VAL A 115 -6.69 -3.15 -5.48
CA VAL A 115 -6.22 -4.33 -4.73
C VAL A 115 -5.33 -5.22 -5.60
N LEU A 116 -5.73 -5.50 -6.85
CA LEU A 116 -4.93 -6.30 -7.77
C LEU A 116 -3.60 -5.62 -8.11
N ALA A 117 -3.61 -4.32 -8.44
CA ALA A 117 -2.39 -3.59 -8.77
C ALA A 117 -1.41 -3.55 -7.59
N HIS A 118 -1.93 -3.35 -6.39
CA HIS A 118 -1.14 -3.38 -5.16
C HIS A 118 -0.61 -4.79 -4.87
N ALA A 119 -1.45 -5.84 -4.96
CA ALA A 119 -1.04 -7.23 -4.82
C ALA A 119 0.09 -7.62 -5.79
N VAL A 120 -0.01 -7.22 -7.06
CA VAL A 120 1.03 -7.45 -8.08
C VAL A 120 2.31 -6.72 -7.71
N THR A 121 2.22 -5.49 -7.21
CA THR A 121 3.38 -4.71 -6.77
C THR A 121 4.07 -5.42 -5.59
N ASN A 122 3.31 -5.87 -4.59
CA ASN A 122 3.86 -6.59 -3.44
C ASN A 122 4.46 -7.94 -3.82
N LEU A 123 3.86 -8.65 -4.77
CA LEU A 123 4.41 -9.90 -5.29
C LEU A 123 5.75 -9.65 -5.99
N ALA A 124 5.82 -8.62 -6.84
CA ALA A 124 7.06 -8.24 -7.52
C ALA A 124 8.16 -7.81 -6.55
N LEU A 125 7.80 -7.22 -5.40
CA LEU A 125 8.74 -6.83 -4.34
C LEU A 125 9.14 -7.98 -3.41
N SER A 126 8.37 -9.07 -3.40
CA SER A 126 8.62 -10.25 -2.54
C SER A 126 9.54 -11.29 -3.18
N CYS A 127 9.85 -11.14 -4.46
CA CYS A 127 10.74 -11.99 -5.25
C CYS A 127 12.12 -11.34 -5.43
#